data_AF-A0A946QG31-F1
#
_entry.id   AF-A0A946QG31-F1
#
_cell.length_a   1.000
_cell.length_b   1.000
_cell.length_c   1.000
_cell.angle_alpha   90.00
_cell.angle_beta   90.00
_cell.angle_gamma   90.00
#
_symmetry.space_group_name_H-M   'P 1'
#
loop_
_entity.id
_entity.type
_entity.pdbx_description
1 polymer ?
#
loop_
_entity_poly.entity_id
_entity_poly.type
_entity_poly.pdbx_seq_one_letter_code
_entity_poly.pdbx_strand_id
1 'polypeptide(L)' 'WFGIVVVVVTEISLITPPVGLNVFVLKAVLPDVKVSTIFKGVTPFWIADIIRLTLIVLFPAISLFLAHMML' A
#
# COMPACT_ATOMS: atom_id res chain seq x y z
N TRP A 1 5.22 7.80 14.01
CA TRP A 1 5.42 8.52 12.75
C TRP A 1 6.36 7.77 11.79
N PHE A 2 7.69 7.73 12.02
CA PHE A 2 8.63 7.05 11.10
C PHE A 2 8.32 5.56 10.89
N GLY A 3 8.02 4.80 11.96
CA GLY A 3 7.62 3.39 11.82
C GLY A 3 6.35 3.19 10.98
N ILE A 4 5.40 4.12 11.05
CA ILE A 4 4.16 4.07 10.26
C ILE A 4 4.48 4.30 8.77
N VAL A 5 5.38 5.24 8.47
CA VAL A 5 5.87 5.46 7.11
C VAL A 5 6.52 4.19 6.55
N VAL A 6 7.39 3.52 7.33
CA VAL A 6 8.05 2.27 6.91
C VAL A 6 7.03 1.17 6.63
N VAL A 7 6.03 0.99 7.50
CA VAL A 7 4.96 -0.01 7.30
C VAL A 7 4.17 0.27 6.02
N VAL A 8 3.73 1.52 5.82
CA VAL A 8 2.95 1.90 4.63
C VAL A 8 3.75 1.74 3.34
N VAL A 9 5.03 2.14 3.33
CA VAL A 9 5.91 1.94 2.15
C VAL A 9 6.12 0.45 1.87
N THR A 10 6.22 -0.38 2.91
CA THR A 10 6.34 -1.83 2.77
C THR A 10 5.05 -2.45 2.22
N GLU A 11 3.88 -1.97 2.66
CA GLU A 11 2.58 -2.40 2.11
C GLU A 11 2.48 -2.08 0.61
N ILE A 12 2.84 -0.85 0.21
CA ILE A 12 2.80 -0.40 -1.19
C ILE A 12 3.74 -1.23 -2.08
N SER A 13 4.92 -1.62 -1.57
CA SER A 13 5.90 -2.41 -2.33
C SER A 13 5.42 -3.84 -2.61
N LEU A 14 4.60 -4.42 -1.72
CA LEU A 14 4.01 -5.75 -1.92
C LEU A 14 2.89 -5.77 -2.98
N ILE A 15 2.30 -4.61 -3.29
CA ILE A 15 1.18 -4.47 -4.24
C ILE A 15 1.68 -3.96 -5.61
N THR A 16 2.67 -3.07 -5.62
CA THR A 16 3.18 -2.38 -6.83
C THR A 16 4.30 -3.21 -7.51
N PRO A 17 4.38 -3.26 -8.86
CA PRO A 17 5.53 -3.89 -9.53
C PRO A 17 6.78 -3.04 -9.22
N PRO A 18 7.90 -3.60 -8.70
CA PRO A 18 8.60 -4.80 -9.16
C PRO A 18 8.51 -6.05 -8.26
N VAL A 19 8.07 -5.93 -7.00
CA VAL A 19 7.89 -7.09 -6.09
C VAL A 19 6.50 -7.68 -6.27
N GLY A 20 5.44 -6.86 -6.16
CA GLY A 20 4.07 -7.21 -6.54
C GLY A 20 3.56 -8.56 -6.01
N LEU A 21 4.05 -8.99 -4.84
CA LEU A 21 3.86 -10.33 -4.32
C LEU A 21 2.38 -10.72 -4.27
N ASN A 22 1.52 -9.81 -3.80
CA ASN A 22 0.08 -10.04 -3.72
C ASN A 22 -0.56 -10.23 -5.11
N VAL A 23 -0.07 -9.51 -6.12
CA VAL A 23 -0.52 -9.64 -7.52
C VAL A 23 -0.07 -10.98 -8.12
N PHE A 24 1.13 -11.45 -7.79
CA PHE A 24 1.63 -12.75 -8.23
C PHE A 24 0.92 -13.92 -7.56
N VAL A 25 0.63 -13.83 -6.26
CA VAL A 25 -0.20 -14.81 -5.54
C VAL A 25 -1.61 -14.86 -6.16
N LEU A 26 -2.22 -13.70 -6.45
CA LEU A 26 -3.52 -13.65 -7.10
C LEU A 26 -3.49 -14.27 -8.51
N LYS A 27 -2.41 -14.07 -9.26
CA LYS A 27 -2.19 -14.71 -10.57
C LYS A 27 -2.08 -16.23 -10.46
N ALA A 28 -1.51 -16.77 -9.38
CA ALA A 28 -1.43 -18.21 -9.15
C ALA A 28 -2.82 -18.82 -8.88
N VAL A 29 -3.72 -18.08 -8.24
CA VAL A 29 -5.11 -18.50 -7.99
C VAL A 29 -6.00 -18.30 -9.23
N LEU A 30 -5.71 -17.28 -10.04
CA LEU A 30 -6.47 -16.91 -11.25
C LEU A 30 -5.60 -17.00 -12.51
N PRO A 31 -5.26 -18.22 -12.98
CA PRO A 31 -4.33 -18.42 -14.09
C PRO A 31 -4.85 -17.85 -15.43
N ASP A 32 -6.15 -17.68 -15.60
CA ASP A 32 -6.75 -17.16 -16.85
C ASP A 32 -6.65 -15.63 -16.97
N VAL A 33 -6.43 -14.92 -15.86
CA VAL A 33 -6.40 -13.45 -15.84
C VAL A 33 -5.00 -12.94 -16.15
N LYS A 34 -4.86 -12.05 -17.13
CA LYS A 34 -3.56 -11.43 -17.45
C LYS A 34 -3.08 -10.59 -16.28
N VAL A 35 -1.78 -10.69 -15.97
CA VAL A 35 -1.12 -9.93 -14.90
C VAL A 35 -1.31 -8.42 -15.09
N SER A 36 -1.32 -7.92 -16.33
CA SER A 36 -1.58 -6.50 -16.61
C SER A 36 -3.01 -6.05 -16.26
N THR A 37 -4.00 -6.94 -16.34
CA THR A 37 -5.37 -6.66 -15.91
C THR A 37 -5.44 -6.54 -14.40
N ILE A 38 -4.73 -7.41 -13.67
CA ILE A 38 -4.66 -7.35 -12.20
C ILE A 38 -3.97 -6.06 -11.76
N PHE A 39 -2.83 -5.72 -12.36
CA PHE A 39 -2.14 -4.45 -12.06
C PHE A 39 -2.99 -3.22 -12.36
N LYS A 40 -3.74 -3.21 -13.47
CA LYS A 40 -4.69 -2.12 -13.77
C LYS A 40 -5.79 -2.02 -12.72
N GLY A 41 -6.33 -3.14 -12.25
CA GLY A 41 -7.35 -3.15 -11.20
C GLY A 41 -6.84 -2.67 -9.84
N VAL A 42 -5.59 -2.98 -9.51
CA VAL A 42 -4.94 -2.55 -8.27
C VAL A 42 -4.41 -1.10 -8.34
N THR A 43 -4.28 -0.53 -9.53
CA THR A 43 -3.76 0.83 -9.75
C THR A 43 -4.41 1.92 -8.90
N PRO A 44 -5.75 2.04 -8.82
CA PRO A 44 -6.38 3.04 -7.96
C PRO A 44 -6.06 2.86 -6.46
N PHE A 45 -5.76 1.64 -6.02
CA PHE A 45 -5.53 1.32 -4.62
C PHE A 45 -4.19 1.89 -4.13
N TRP A 46 -3.09 1.57 -4.81
CA TRP A 46 -1.78 2.08 -4.39
C TRP A 46 -1.63 3.59 -4.64
N ILE A 47 -2.39 4.17 -5.58
CA ILE A 47 -2.50 5.64 -5.72
C ILE A 47 -3.14 6.26 -4.48
N ALA A 48 -4.22 5.66 -3.96
CA ALA A 48 -4.83 6.11 -2.72
C ALA A 48 -3.87 5.99 -1.53
N ASP A 49 -3.06 4.92 -1.48
CA ASP A 49 -2.01 4.77 -0.47
C ASP A 49 -0.91 5.83 -0.57
N ILE A 50 -0.51 6.24 -1.77
CA ILE A 50 0.45 7.34 -1.94
C ILE A 50 -0.14 8.66 -1.44
N ILE A 51 -1.41 8.94 -1.72
CA ILE A 51 -2.09 10.14 -1.22
C ILE A 51 -2.15 10.10 0.31
N ARG A 52 -2.55 8.96 0.88
CA ARG A 52 -2.56 8.72 2.34
C ARG A 52 -1.19 8.93 2.96
N LEU A 53 -0.15 8.35 2.37
CA LEU A 53 1.23 8.48 2.81
C LEU A 53 1.68 9.94 2.79
N THR A 54 1.38 10.65 1.70
CA THR A 54 1.69 12.08 1.54
C THR A 54 1.03 12.91 2.65
N LEU A 55 -0.23 12.63 2.98
CA LEU A 55 -0.94 13.29 4.07
C LEU A 55 -0.33 12.99 5.43
N ILE A 56 0.09 11.75 5.71
CA ILE A 56 0.72 11.36 6.98
C ILE A 56 2.11 12.00 7.14
N VAL A 57 2.86 12.12 6.04
CA VAL A 57 4.19 12.76 6.05
C VAL A 57 4.07 14.27 6.26
N LEU A 58 3.12 14.93 5.58
CA LEU A 58 2.88 16.38 5.71
C LEU A 58 2.18 16.76 7.02
N PHE A 59 1.32 15.89 7.54
CA PHE A 59 0.57 16.08 8.78
C PHE A 59 0.80 14.90 9.75
N PRO A 60 1.98 14.83 10.40
CA PRO A 60 2.34 13.77 11.34
C PRO A 60 1.33 13.58 12.47
N ALA A 61 0.65 14.67 12.85
CA ALA A 61 -0.36 14.72 13.90
C ALA A 61 -1.49 13.71 13.69
N ILE A 62 -1.87 13.41 12.44
CA ILE A 62 -2.91 12.42 12.12
C ILE A 62 -2.48 11.01 12.58
N SER A 63 -1.22 10.67 12.36
CA SER A 63 -0.66 9.36 12.76
C SER A 63 -0.34 9.27 14.25
N LEU A 64 -0.14 10.42 14.91
CA LEU A 64 0.17 10.50 16.33
C LEU A 64 -1.07 10.53 17.21
N PHE A 65 -2.24 10.89 16.68
CA PHE A 65 -3.48 10.93 17.45
C PHE A 65 -3.83 9.58 18.05
N LEU A 66 -3.88 8.53 17.23
CA LEU A 66 -4.17 7.18 17.71
C LEU A 66 -3.03 6.61 18.58
N ALA A 67 -1.78 6.88 18.21
CA ALA A 67 -0.61 6.43 18.99
C ALA A 67 -0.56 7.05 20.40
N HIS A 68 -1.00 8.29 20.57
CA HIS A 68 -1.12 8.94 21.87
C HIS A 68 -2.31 8.44 22.69
N MET A 69 -3.35 7.85 22.08
CA MET A 69 -4.48 7.25 22.81
C MET A 69 -4.19 5.83 23.30
N MET A 70 -3.20 5.15 22.74
CA MET A 70 -2.80 3.79 23.12
C MET A 70 -1.67 3.74 24.16
N LEU A 71 -1.09 4.90 24.51
CA LEU A 71 -0.14 5.10 25.61
C LEU A 71 -0.88 5.69 26.81
#